data_AF-A0A1D6HNH9-F1
#
_entry.id   AF-A0A1D6HNH9-F1
#
_cell.length_a   1.000
_cell.length_b   1.000
_cell.length_c   1.000
_cell.angle_alpha   90.00
_cell.angle_beta   90.00
_cell.angle_gamma   90.00
#
_symmetry.space_group_name_H-M   'P 1'
#
loop_
_entity.id
_entity.type
_entity.pdbx_description
1 polymer ?
#
loop_
_entity_poly.entity_id
_entity_poly.type
_entity_poly.pdbx_seq_one_letter_code
_entity_poly.pdbx_strand_id
1 'polypeptide(L)'
;MQAITGLNETINLVLDFLQDAKDHGQWKGDDLLAAARIVGSYLAEAPYACKEKTGNLLEFIFSIEGQDESSSFYSICFMLPMLSQITMEVDGCRTLASFGGHKAVIDCLVKMTEQGGMTIDNGSMFLACDTIINFMSNMKSVHIPVDYCFIRLLKALVTWAGTTDASSVTMTASCLCVMLLDMTSEKFLLSCSHFDANILGSLSEIIIRSLQQDIPDDDSEQFKQKQIIVSGYKRWADRFPRVKDVVEQHVSV
;
A
#
# COMPACT_ATOMS: atom_id res chain seq x y z
N MET A 1 -27.44 -20.17 -4.40
CA MET A 1 -28.03 -18.84 -4.66
C MET A 1 -28.59 -18.21 -3.39
N GLN A 2 -29.44 -18.90 -2.62
CA GLN A 2 -29.96 -18.39 -1.33
C GLN A 2 -28.90 -18.00 -0.29
N ALA A 3 -27.78 -18.73 -0.20
CA ALA A 3 -26.71 -18.42 0.76
C ALA A 3 -25.99 -17.08 0.47
N ILE A 4 -25.75 -16.76 -0.81
CA ILE A 4 -25.14 -15.48 -1.20
C ILE A 4 -26.13 -14.33 -0.95
N THR A 5 -27.41 -14.53 -1.27
CA THR A 5 -28.45 -13.53 -0.99
C THR A 5 -28.56 -13.24 0.51
N GLY A 6 -28.56 -14.26 1.37
CA GLY A 6 -28.61 -14.08 2.82
C GLY A 6 -27.35 -13.40 3.40
N LEU A 7 -26.17 -13.66 2.83
CA LEU A 7 -24.95 -12.94 3.19
C LEU A 7 -25.04 -11.45 2.81
N ASN A 8 -25.53 -11.14 1.60
CA ASN A 8 -25.71 -9.75 1.17
C ASN A 8 -26.69 -9.00 2.08
N GLU A 9 -27.79 -9.64 2.49
CA GLU A 9 -28.76 -9.07 3.43
C GLU A 9 -28.12 -8.80 4.81
N THR A 10 -27.34 -9.75 5.32
CA THR A 10 -26.63 -9.62 6.59
C THR A 10 -25.63 -8.46 6.54
N ILE A 11 -24.84 -8.37 5.47
CA ILE A 11 -23.86 -7.30 5.30
C ILE A 11 -24.54 -5.95 5.12
N ASN A 12 -25.69 -5.90 4.45
CA ASN A 12 -26.45 -4.66 4.33
C ASN A 12 -26.87 -4.11 5.70
N LEU A 13 -27.25 -4.98 6.64
CA LEU A 13 -27.55 -4.57 8.02
C LEU A 13 -26.30 -4.04 8.75
N VAL A 14 -25.14 -4.65 8.56
CA VAL A 14 -23.87 -4.13 9.11
C VAL A 14 -23.53 -2.77 8.50
N LEU A 15 -23.76 -2.59 7.21
CA LEU A 15 -23.59 -1.30 6.54
C LEU A 15 -24.64 -0.27 7.01
N ASP A 16 -25.86 -0.68 7.38
CA ASP A 16 -26.87 0.21 7.99
C ASP A 16 -26.40 0.70 9.36
N PHE A 17 -25.84 -0.19 10.17
CA PHE A 17 -25.23 0.17 11.46
C PHE A 17 -24.08 1.19 11.28
N LEU A 18 -23.19 0.97 10.32
CA LEU A 18 -22.11 1.92 10.02
C LEU A 18 -22.64 3.27 9.48
N GLN A 19 -23.70 3.25 8.68
CA GLN A 19 -24.35 4.48 8.20
C GLN A 19 -24.98 5.26 9.36
N ASP A 20 -25.69 4.59 10.26
CA ASP A 20 -26.26 5.22 11.46
C ASP A 20 -25.16 5.84 12.34
N ALA A 21 -24.07 5.12 12.58
CA ALA A 21 -22.91 5.64 13.31
C ALA A 21 -22.31 6.89 12.63
N LYS A 22 -22.16 6.87 11.30
CA LYS A 22 -21.70 8.02 10.51
C LYS A 22 -22.62 9.23 10.69
N ASP A 23 -23.93 9.02 10.60
CA ASP A 23 -24.94 10.09 10.70
C ASP A 23 -25.00 10.71 12.11
N HIS A 24 -24.64 9.93 13.14
CA HIS A 24 -24.54 10.38 14.52
C HIS A 24 -23.14 10.87 14.92
N GLY A 25 -22.16 10.89 14.00
CA GLY A 25 -20.79 11.31 14.28
C GLY A 25 -20.07 10.39 15.27
N GLN A 26 -20.34 9.09 15.22
CA GLN A 26 -19.67 8.08 16.02
C GLN A 26 -18.63 7.35 15.17
N TRP A 27 -17.35 7.60 15.39
CA TRP A 27 -16.25 6.97 14.63
C TRP A 27 -15.28 6.17 15.50
N LYS A 28 -15.53 6.06 16.82
CA LYS A 28 -14.64 5.35 17.76
C LYS A 28 -15.38 4.32 18.58
N GLY A 29 -14.83 3.11 18.65
CA GLY A 29 -15.33 2.02 19.47
C GLY A 29 -15.13 0.64 18.83
N ASP A 30 -15.01 -0.38 19.67
CA ASP A 30 -14.69 -1.74 19.21
C ASP A 30 -15.83 -2.39 18.41
N ASP A 31 -17.08 -2.00 18.65
CA ASP A 31 -18.23 -2.46 17.86
C ASP A 31 -18.16 -1.94 16.41
N LEU A 32 -17.75 -0.69 16.22
CA LEU A 32 -17.51 -0.11 14.89
C LEU A 32 -16.34 -0.81 14.20
N LEU A 33 -15.28 -1.08 14.95
CA LEU A 33 -14.11 -1.78 14.42
C LEU A 33 -14.45 -3.23 14.03
N ALA A 34 -15.27 -3.92 14.82
CA ALA A 34 -15.78 -5.24 14.50
C ALA A 34 -16.67 -5.22 13.24
N ALA A 35 -17.53 -4.21 13.10
CA ALA A 35 -18.33 -4.02 11.90
C ALA A 35 -17.46 -3.78 10.65
N ALA A 36 -16.43 -2.92 10.75
CA ALA A 36 -15.46 -2.71 9.68
C ALA A 36 -14.74 -4.01 9.30
N ARG A 37 -14.34 -4.83 10.29
CA ARG A 37 -13.73 -6.15 10.05
C ARG A 37 -14.66 -7.09 9.29
N ILE A 38 -15.93 -7.17 9.66
CA ILE A 38 -16.92 -8.04 9.00
C ILE A 38 -17.11 -7.59 7.55
N VAL A 39 -17.29 -6.29 7.32
CA VAL A 39 -17.43 -5.71 5.98
C VAL A 39 -16.18 -5.97 5.14
N GLY A 40 -14.98 -5.69 5.67
CA GLY A 40 -13.71 -5.94 4.98
C GLY A 40 -13.53 -7.41 4.62
N SER A 41 -13.84 -8.33 5.54
CA SER A 41 -13.75 -9.77 5.30
C SER A 41 -14.70 -10.25 4.20
N TYR A 42 -15.92 -9.73 4.17
CA TYR A 42 -16.89 -10.07 3.13
C TYR A 42 -16.49 -9.49 1.77
N LEU A 43 -16.04 -8.23 1.73
CA LEU A 43 -15.63 -7.57 0.51
C LEU A 43 -14.31 -8.12 -0.05
N ALA A 44 -13.50 -8.79 0.76
CA ALA A 44 -12.35 -9.55 0.27
C ALA A 44 -12.78 -10.65 -0.72
N GLU A 45 -13.93 -11.29 -0.48
CA GLU A 45 -14.49 -12.33 -1.35
C GLU A 45 -15.42 -11.78 -2.44
N ALA A 46 -16.04 -10.61 -2.19
CA ALA A 46 -16.96 -9.96 -3.12
C ALA A 46 -16.71 -8.44 -3.23
N PRO A 47 -15.62 -7.98 -3.88
CA PRO A 47 -15.17 -6.58 -3.85
C PRO A 47 -16.17 -5.55 -4.39
N TYR A 48 -17.09 -5.99 -5.25
CA TYR A 48 -18.08 -5.14 -5.90
C TYR A 48 -19.49 -5.30 -5.32
N ALA A 49 -19.65 -6.09 -4.26
CA ALA A 49 -20.93 -6.23 -3.58
C ALA A 49 -21.33 -4.92 -2.89
N CYS A 50 -22.64 -4.63 -2.92
CA CYS A 50 -23.20 -3.41 -2.32
C CYS A 50 -22.48 -2.11 -2.73
N LYS A 51 -21.96 -2.07 -3.97
CA LYS A 51 -21.01 -1.04 -4.47
C LYS A 51 -21.39 0.40 -4.10
N GLU A 52 -22.66 0.77 -4.26
CA GLU A 52 -23.14 2.12 -3.96
C GLU A 52 -23.00 2.45 -2.46
N LYS A 53 -23.52 1.58 -1.58
CA LYS A 53 -23.49 1.78 -0.13
C LYS A 53 -22.06 1.69 0.42
N THR A 54 -21.31 0.69 -0.02
CA THR A 54 -19.89 0.52 0.33
C THR A 54 -19.08 1.73 -0.11
N GLY A 55 -19.29 2.24 -1.33
CA GLY A 55 -18.60 3.42 -1.84
C GLY A 55 -18.86 4.67 -1.00
N ASN A 56 -20.12 4.90 -0.59
CA ASN A 56 -20.52 6.05 0.23
C ASN A 56 -20.01 5.99 1.68
N LEU A 57 -19.71 4.78 2.17
CA LEU A 57 -19.23 4.54 3.54
C LEU A 57 -17.71 4.38 3.63
N LEU A 58 -17.00 4.23 2.50
CA LEU A 58 -15.58 3.87 2.51
C LEU A 58 -14.70 4.89 3.27
N GLU A 59 -14.93 6.19 3.05
CA GLU A 59 -14.24 7.26 3.79
C GLU A 59 -14.50 7.16 5.30
N PHE A 60 -15.76 6.90 5.70
CA PHE A 60 -16.11 6.74 7.10
C PHE A 60 -15.46 5.48 7.70
N ILE A 61 -15.49 4.35 6.99
CA ILE A 61 -14.83 3.11 7.42
C ILE A 61 -13.34 3.35 7.69
N PHE A 62 -12.67 4.11 6.82
CA PHE A 62 -11.25 4.48 7.00
C PHE A 62 -10.99 5.44 8.17
N SER A 63 -12.01 6.09 8.69
CA SER A 63 -11.93 6.95 9.88
C SER A 63 -12.20 6.21 11.18
N ILE A 64 -12.68 4.97 11.12
CA ILE A 64 -13.04 4.20 12.33
C ILE A 64 -11.79 3.86 13.13
N GLU A 65 -11.85 4.15 14.42
CA GLU A 65 -10.84 3.82 15.41
C GLU A 65 -11.40 2.80 16.42
N GLY A 66 -10.61 1.78 16.77
CA GLY A 66 -10.84 0.99 17.97
C GLY A 66 -10.80 1.83 19.23
N GLN A 67 -11.36 1.31 20.33
CA GLN A 67 -11.46 2.03 21.59
C GLN A 67 -10.10 2.53 22.09
N ASP A 68 -9.08 1.68 21.97
CA ASP A 68 -7.71 1.94 22.41
C ASP A 68 -6.77 2.40 21.27
N GLU A 69 -7.28 2.52 20.04
CA GLU A 69 -6.47 2.99 18.92
C GLU A 69 -6.27 4.51 18.99
N SER A 70 -5.05 4.97 18.71
CA SER A 70 -4.73 6.40 18.57
C SER A 70 -4.95 6.94 17.16
N SER A 71 -5.36 6.06 16.24
CA SER A 71 -5.58 6.33 14.82
C SER A 71 -6.25 5.13 14.16
N SER A 72 -6.90 5.32 13.02
CA SER A 72 -7.67 4.28 12.30
C SER A 72 -6.82 3.20 11.61
N PHE A 73 -5.95 2.50 12.34
CA PHE A 73 -5.02 1.54 11.75
C PHE A 73 -5.70 0.21 11.40
N TYR A 74 -6.44 -0.41 12.32
CA TYR A 74 -7.04 -1.72 12.09
C TYR A 74 -8.15 -1.69 11.03
N SER A 75 -8.97 -0.64 11.02
CA SER A 75 -10.02 -0.47 10.02
C SER A 75 -9.45 -0.44 8.60
N ILE A 76 -8.34 0.27 8.38
CA ILE A 76 -7.62 0.27 7.10
C ILE A 76 -7.09 -1.13 6.78
N CYS A 77 -6.44 -1.79 7.74
CA CYS A 77 -5.90 -3.15 7.57
C CYS A 77 -6.97 -4.15 7.08
N PHE A 78 -8.18 -4.08 7.66
CA PHE A 78 -9.28 -4.97 7.26
C PHE A 78 -9.79 -4.73 5.84
N MET A 79 -9.57 -3.53 5.29
CA MET A 79 -9.99 -3.18 3.94
C MET A 79 -8.95 -3.53 2.88
N LEU A 80 -7.68 -3.75 3.25
CA LEU A 80 -6.58 -4.03 2.31
C LEU A 80 -6.88 -5.14 1.29
N PRO A 81 -7.48 -6.30 1.65
CA PRO A 81 -7.79 -7.35 0.68
C PRO A 81 -8.76 -6.91 -0.42
N MET A 82 -9.75 -6.06 -0.09
CA MET A 82 -10.66 -5.51 -1.08
C MET A 82 -9.96 -4.43 -1.92
N LEU A 83 -9.17 -3.57 -1.27
CA LEU A 83 -8.48 -2.46 -1.91
C LEU A 83 -7.48 -2.95 -2.97
N SER A 84 -6.70 -3.98 -2.66
CA SER A 84 -5.74 -4.55 -3.63
C SER A 84 -6.44 -5.05 -4.90
N GLN A 85 -7.67 -5.58 -4.77
CA GLN A 85 -8.47 -6.04 -5.90
C GLN A 85 -9.13 -4.89 -6.68
N ILE A 86 -9.79 -3.94 -6.02
CA ILE A 86 -10.49 -2.86 -6.75
C ILE A 86 -9.51 -1.90 -7.42
N THR A 87 -8.31 -1.72 -6.86
CA THR A 87 -7.30 -0.80 -7.43
C THR A 87 -6.63 -1.33 -8.68
N MET A 88 -6.81 -2.61 -9.02
CA MET A 88 -6.42 -3.13 -10.34
C MET A 88 -7.11 -2.37 -11.48
N GLU A 89 -8.29 -1.80 -11.21
CA GLU A 89 -9.06 -0.97 -12.13
C GLU A 89 -8.91 0.53 -11.83
N VAL A 90 -8.93 1.35 -12.88
CA VAL A 90 -8.80 2.83 -12.77
C VAL A 90 -9.89 3.43 -11.90
N ASP A 91 -11.12 2.89 -11.96
CA ASP A 91 -12.25 3.38 -11.15
C ASP A 91 -12.06 3.13 -9.66
N GLY A 92 -11.44 2.01 -9.27
CA GLY A 92 -11.09 1.74 -7.89
C GLY A 92 -10.00 2.70 -7.40
N CYS A 93 -8.99 2.98 -8.24
CA CYS A 93 -7.98 4.00 -7.94
C CYS A 93 -8.60 5.40 -7.77
N ARG A 94 -9.55 5.78 -8.64
CA ARG A 94 -10.26 7.06 -8.55
C ARG A 94 -11.09 7.16 -7.26
N THR A 95 -11.76 6.07 -6.88
CA THR A 95 -12.50 5.99 -5.62
C THR A 95 -11.56 6.16 -4.43
N LEU A 96 -10.43 5.45 -4.41
CA LEU A 96 -9.43 5.58 -3.34
C LEU A 96 -8.82 7.00 -3.26
N ALA A 97 -8.66 7.66 -4.41
CA ALA A 97 -8.17 9.03 -4.48
C ALA A 97 -9.17 10.07 -3.96
N SER A 98 -10.47 9.89 -4.19
CA SER A 98 -11.48 10.93 -3.94
C SER A 98 -11.62 11.34 -2.48
N PHE A 99 -11.25 10.45 -1.55
CA PHE A 99 -11.25 10.72 -0.11
C PHE A 99 -9.84 10.65 0.51
N GLY A 100 -8.78 10.61 -0.31
CA GLY A 100 -7.40 10.54 0.19
C GLY A 100 -6.99 9.20 0.79
N GLY A 101 -7.74 8.12 0.56
CA GLY A 101 -7.47 6.80 1.15
C GLY A 101 -6.10 6.21 0.79
N HIS A 102 -5.52 6.58 -0.35
CA HIS A 102 -4.14 6.20 -0.69
C HIS A 102 -3.13 6.72 0.35
N LYS A 103 -3.33 7.93 0.89
CA LYS A 103 -2.47 8.46 1.97
C LYS A 103 -2.66 7.66 3.25
N ALA A 104 -3.90 7.29 3.56
CA ALA A 104 -4.21 6.45 4.72
C ALA A 104 -3.55 5.06 4.62
N VAL A 105 -3.54 4.44 3.43
CA VAL A 105 -2.83 3.17 3.19
C VAL A 105 -1.31 3.35 3.32
N ILE A 106 -0.74 4.47 2.87
CA ILE A 106 0.68 4.78 3.07
C ILE A 106 1.00 4.95 4.55
N ASP A 107 0.20 5.69 5.31
CA ASP A 107 0.39 5.86 6.75
C ASP A 107 0.24 4.53 7.49
N CYS A 108 -0.66 3.66 7.03
CA CYS A 108 -0.81 2.29 7.51
C CYS A 108 0.48 1.48 7.28
N LEU A 109 1.03 1.47 6.06
CA LEU A 109 2.32 0.83 5.73
C LEU A 109 3.44 1.32 6.63
N VAL A 110 3.58 2.64 6.81
CA VAL A 110 4.62 3.21 7.67
C VAL A 110 4.47 2.70 9.11
N LYS A 111 3.25 2.70 9.66
CA LYS A 111 2.99 2.17 11.01
C LYS A 111 3.31 0.68 11.13
N MET A 112 3.01 -0.14 10.12
CA MET A 112 3.35 -1.57 10.15
C MET A 112 4.87 -1.79 10.30
N THR A 113 5.69 -0.90 9.74
CA THR A 113 7.16 -0.98 9.87
C THR A 113 7.70 -0.45 11.20
N GLU A 114 6.99 0.46 11.86
CA GLU A 114 7.39 1.04 13.15
C GLU A 114 7.04 0.12 14.33
N GLN A 115 5.95 -0.63 14.24
CA GLN A 115 5.39 -1.43 15.33
C GLN A 115 6.03 -2.82 15.49
N GLY A 116 7.36 -2.95 15.35
CA GLY A 116 8.14 -4.20 15.38
C GLY A 116 7.94 -5.11 16.62
N GLY A 117 6.74 -5.69 16.78
CA GLY A 117 6.30 -6.43 17.96
C GLY A 117 4.81 -6.79 18.01
N MET A 118 3.93 -6.21 17.19
CA MET A 118 2.58 -6.77 16.97
C MET A 118 2.57 -7.66 15.72
N THR A 119 1.93 -8.82 15.81
CA THR A 119 1.80 -9.84 14.76
C THR A 119 0.98 -9.33 13.57
N ILE A 120 1.54 -8.40 12.82
CA ILE A 120 1.06 -8.05 11.49
C ILE A 120 1.70 -9.06 10.53
N ASP A 121 0.87 -9.87 9.90
CA ASP A 121 1.33 -10.82 8.91
C ASP A 121 1.88 -10.08 7.68
N ASN A 122 2.94 -10.63 7.08
CA ASN A 122 3.49 -10.13 5.82
C ASN A 122 2.42 -10.03 4.73
N GLY A 123 1.36 -10.86 4.79
CA GLY A 123 0.20 -10.74 3.90
C GLY A 123 -0.43 -9.35 3.90
N SER A 124 -0.56 -8.68 5.06
CA SER A 124 -1.10 -7.31 5.11
C SER A 124 -0.15 -6.28 4.49
N MET A 125 1.16 -6.46 4.69
CA MET A 125 2.19 -5.62 4.05
C MET A 125 2.15 -5.74 2.53
N PHE A 126 2.05 -6.97 2.00
CA PHE A 126 1.92 -7.21 0.56
C PHE A 126 0.66 -6.57 0.00
N LEU A 127 -0.50 -6.80 0.61
CA LEU A 127 -1.78 -6.23 0.14
C LEU A 127 -1.75 -4.69 0.11
N ALA A 128 -1.14 -4.06 1.12
CA ALA A 128 -0.98 -2.62 1.14
C ALA A 128 0.02 -2.13 0.08
N CYS A 129 1.14 -2.83 -0.13
CA CYS A 129 2.07 -2.53 -1.21
C CYS A 129 1.39 -2.66 -2.59
N ASP A 130 0.67 -3.74 -2.83
CA ASP A 130 -0.05 -3.99 -4.09
C ASP A 130 -1.09 -2.91 -4.37
N THR A 131 -1.84 -2.50 -3.34
CA THR A 131 -2.78 -1.38 -3.42
C THR A 131 -2.08 -0.09 -3.90
N ILE A 132 -0.91 0.23 -3.35
CA ILE A 132 -0.15 1.42 -3.75
C ILE A 132 0.52 1.24 -5.12
N ILE A 133 1.04 0.06 -5.46
CA ILE A 133 1.62 -0.24 -6.78
C ILE A 133 0.55 -0.08 -7.87
N ASN A 134 -0.64 -0.64 -7.66
CA ASN A 134 -1.79 -0.50 -8.56
C ASN A 134 -2.19 0.97 -8.71
N PHE A 135 -2.28 1.69 -7.59
CA PHE A 135 -2.58 3.11 -7.58
C PHE A 135 -1.56 3.96 -8.34
N MET A 136 -0.26 3.72 -8.10
CA MET A 136 0.83 4.44 -8.74
C MET A 136 0.92 4.16 -10.24
N SER A 137 0.65 2.92 -10.65
CA SER A 137 0.60 2.52 -12.06
C SER A 137 -0.49 3.29 -12.83
N ASN A 138 -1.56 3.68 -12.14
CA ASN A 138 -2.67 4.45 -12.69
C ASN A 138 -2.59 5.96 -12.39
N MET A 139 -1.55 6.43 -11.71
CA MET A 139 -1.48 7.79 -11.16
C MET A 139 -1.51 8.90 -12.22
N LYS A 140 -0.98 8.63 -13.43
CA LYS A 140 -1.08 9.55 -14.58
C LYS A 140 -2.54 9.84 -14.97
N SER A 141 -3.43 8.87 -14.79
CA SER A 141 -4.87 9.00 -15.05
C SER A 141 -5.60 9.77 -13.94
N VAL A 142 -5.00 9.87 -12.74
CA VAL A 142 -5.63 10.41 -11.52
C VAL A 142 -5.07 11.79 -11.11
N HIS A 143 -4.01 12.30 -11.75
CA HIS A 143 -3.46 13.66 -11.58
C HIS A 143 -3.06 14.02 -10.14
N ILE A 144 -2.42 13.11 -9.40
CA ILE A 144 -2.04 13.33 -8.01
C ILE A 144 -0.57 13.78 -7.90
N PRO A 145 -0.26 14.88 -7.18
CA PRO A 145 1.11 15.31 -6.96
C PRO A 145 1.86 14.41 -5.97
N VAL A 146 3.19 14.38 -6.06
CA VAL A 146 4.04 13.73 -5.05
C VAL A 146 3.97 14.53 -3.75
N ASP A 147 3.46 13.89 -2.70
CA ASP A 147 3.33 14.41 -1.35
C ASP A 147 4.44 13.85 -0.42
N TYR A 148 4.66 14.50 0.72
CA TYR A 148 5.63 14.12 1.75
C TYR A 148 5.41 12.70 2.30
N CYS A 149 4.19 12.17 2.25
CA CYS A 149 3.89 10.79 2.65
C CYS A 149 4.69 9.74 1.85
N PHE A 150 5.00 10.01 0.58
CA PHE A 150 5.82 9.12 -0.25
C PHE A 150 7.28 9.03 0.19
N ILE A 151 7.80 10.08 0.83
CA ILE A 151 9.17 10.08 1.38
C ILE A 151 9.23 9.21 2.64
N ARG A 152 8.21 9.31 3.50
CA ARG A 152 8.06 8.43 4.66
C ARG A 152 7.91 6.97 4.22
N LEU A 153 7.15 6.73 3.15
CA LEU A 153 6.99 5.40 2.57
C LEU A 153 8.32 4.81 2.10
N LEU A 154 9.15 5.56 1.36
CA LEU A 154 10.48 5.09 0.93
C LEU A 154 11.31 4.56 2.11
N LYS A 155 11.35 5.33 3.20
CA LYS A 155 12.06 4.93 4.42
C LYS A 155 11.48 3.67 5.05
N ALA A 156 10.16 3.55 5.12
CA ALA A 156 9.47 2.39 5.66
C ALA A 156 9.79 1.12 4.84
N LEU A 157 9.74 1.21 3.52
CA LEU A 157 10.02 0.08 2.61
C LEU A 157 11.45 -0.43 2.72
N VAL A 158 12.43 0.49 2.77
CA VAL A 158 13.85 0.14 2.99
C VAL A 158 14.03 -0.53 4.35
N THR A 159 13.35 -0.04 5.38
CA THR A 159 13.37 -0.64 6.73
C THR A 159 12.83 -2.06 6.70
N TRP A 160 11.65 -2.27 6.10
CA TRP A 160 11.00 -3.57 5.98
C TRP A 160 11.83 -4.59 5.19
N ALA A 161 12.39 -4.18 4.04
CA ALA A 161 13.27 -5.05 3.25
C ALA A 161 14.58 -5.39 3.97
N GLY A 162 14.99 -4.60 4.97
CA GLY A 162 16.13 -4.86 5.84
C GLY A 162 15.84 -5.87 6.95
N THR A 163 14.58 -6.21 7.26
CA THR A 163 14.24 -7.14 8.36
C THR A 163 14.24 -8.61 7.94
N THR A 164 14.38 -8.92 6.65
CA THR A 164 14.27 -10.29 6.14
C THR A 164 15.04 -10.50 4.84
N ASP A 165 15.45 -11.74 4.60
CA ASP A 165 16.06 -12.18 3.33
C ASP A 165 15.02 -12.75 2.35
N ALA A 166 13.73 -12.66 2.66
CA ALA A 166 12.67 -13.11 1.77
C ALA A 166 12.70 -12.36 0.43
N SER A 167 12.82 -13.11 -0.66
CA SER A 167 12.94 -12.57 -2.01
C SER A 167 11.66 -11.81 -2.42
N SER A 168 10.48 -12.29 -2.02
CA SER A 168 9.20 -11.62 -2.27
C SER A 168 9.12 -10.25 -1.61
N VAL A 169 9.64 -10.10 -0.38
CA VAL A 169 9.71 -8.82 0.34
C VAL A 169 10.67 -7.87 -0.38
N THR A 170 11.87 -8.35 -0.73
CA THR A 170 12.87 -7.55 -1.47
C THR A 170 12.32 -7.05 -2.80
N MET A 171 11.67 -7.91 -3.58
CA MET A 171 11.09 -7.57 -4.87
C MET A 171 9.95 -6.57 -4.75
N THR A 172 9.02 -6.79 -3.82
CA THR A 172 7.87 -5.90 -3.64
C THR A 172 8.30 -4.52 -3.14
N ALA A 173 9.16 -4.47 -2.12
CA ALA A 173 9.69 -3.21 -1.61
C ALA A 173 10.50 -2.46 -2.67
N SER A 174 11.36 -3.15 -3.41
CA SER A 174 12.18 -2.55 -4.48
C SER A 174 11.32 -2.05 -5.65
N CYS A 175 10.28 -2.79 -6.02
CA CYS A 175 9.32 -2.37 -7.04
C CYS A 175 8.69 -1.03 -6.68
N LEU A 176 8.13 -0.92 -5.48
CA LEU A 176 7.49 0.31 -5.03
C LEU A 176 8.50 1.45 -4.84
N CYS A 177 9.68 1.18 -4.29
CA CYS A 177 10.78 2.15 -4.21
C CYS A 177 11.16 2.71 -5.59
N VAL A 178 11.34 1.85 -6.60
CA VAL A 178 11.67 2.26 -7.97
C VAL A 178 10.58 3.14 -8.57
N MET A 179 9.30 2.83 -8.35
CA MET A 179 8.20 3.67 -8.81
C MET A 179 8.22 5.05 -8.17
N LEU A 180 8.54 5.14 -6.88
CA LEU A 180 8.64 6.41 -6.14
C LEU A 180 9.85 7.23 -6.61
N LEU A 181 10.98 6.57 -6.87
CA LEU A 181 12.19 7.21 -7.41
C LEU A 181 11.94 7.84 -8.78
N ASP A 182 11.13 7.20 -9.63
CA ASP A 182 10.76 7.72 -10.94
C ASP A 182 10.02 9.08 -10.86
N MET A 183 9.41 9.37 -9.72
CA MET A 183 8.66 10.59 -9.47
C MET A 183 9.46 11.68 -8.73
N THR A 184 10.70 11.41 -8.34
CA THR A 184 11.50 12.32 -7.51
C THR A 184 12.93 12.50 -8.08
N SER A 185 13.83 13.06 -7.28
CA SER A 185 15.26 13.22 -7.60
C SER A 185 16.10 13.11 -6.33
N GLU A 186 17.37 12.72 -6.47
CA GLU A 186 18.28 12.57 -5.33
C GLU A 186 18.41 13.88 -4.55
N LYS A 187 18.55 15.00 -5.27
CA LYS A 187 18.64 16.34 -4.67
C LYS A 187 17.41 16.67 -3.82
N PHE A 188 16.22 16.33 -4.31
CA PHE A 188 14.98 16.57 -3.57
C PHE A 188 14.93 15.71 -2.30
N LEU A 189 15.19 14.40 -2.41
CA LEU A 189 15.16 13.52 -1.25
C LEU A 189 16.16 13.96 -0.17
N LEU A 190 17.41 14.28 -0.55
CA LEU A 190 18.44 14.75 0.38
C LEU A 190 18.14 16.13 0.98
N SER A 191 17.19 16.89 0.43
CA SER A 191 16.74 18.16 1.02
C SER A 191 15.72 17.96 2.15
N CYS A 192 15.15 16.75 2.28
CA CYS A 192 14.18 16.44 3.30
C CYS A 192 14.86 16.02 4.61
N SER A 193 14.46 16.64 5.73
CA SER A 193 15.10 16.46 7.05
C SER A 193 15.13 15.02 7.57
N HIS A 194 14.26 14.14 7.06
CA HIS A 194 14.12 12.75 7.50
C HIS A 194 14.67 11.73 6.50
N PHE A 195 15.35 12.20 5.45
CA PHE A 195 15.96 11.35 4.43
C PHE A 195 17.45 11.68 4.31
N ASP A 196 18.31 10.72 4.66
CA ASP A 196 19.76 10.89 4.71
C ASP A 196 20.51 9.96 3.75
N ALA A 197 21.83 10.08 3.73
CA ALA A 197 22.69 9.25 2.89
C ALA A 197 22.67 7.77 3.29
N ASN A 198 22.33 7.43 4.54
CA ASN A 198 22.25 6.04 4.98
C ASN A 198 21.01 5.37 4.38
N ILE A 199 19.86 6.05 4.38
CA ILE A 199 18.65 5.57 3.72
C ILE A 199 18.91 5.37 2.21
N LEU A 200 19.66 6.28 1.58
CA LEU A 200 20.05 6.15 0.17
C LEU A 200 20.99 4.95 -0.07
N GLY A 201 21.90 4.66 0.87
CA GLY A 201 22.75 3.48 0.84
C GLY A 201 21.93 2.18 0.91
N SER A 202 21.05 2.06 1.90
CA SER A 202 20.17 0.90 2.05
C SER A 202 19.19 0.75 0.86
N LEU A 203 18.76 1.87 0.27
CA LEU A 203 17.98 1.85 -0.98
C LEU A 203 18.78 1.24 -2.14
N SER A 204 20.06 1.57 -2.25
CA SER A 204 20.95 1.01 -3.27
C SER A 204 21.12 -0.50 -3.07
N GLU A 205 21.30 -0.94 -1.82
CA GLU A 205 21.43 -2.36 -1.47
C GLU A 205 20.19 -3.18 -1.86
N ILE A 206 18.98 -2.71 -1.54
CA ILE A 206 17.76 -3.46 -1.90
C ILE A 206 17.56 -3.52 -3.43
N ILE A 207 17.91 -2.45 -4.15
CA ILE A 207 17.84 -2.41 -5.61
C ILE A 207 18.83 -3.42 -6.22
N ILE A 208 20.08 -3.46 -5.73
CA ILE A 208 21.08 -4.45 -6.16
C ILE A 208 20.55 -5.87 -5.95
N ARG A 209 20.08 -6.18 -4.73
CA ARG A 209 19.54 -7.49 -4.39
C ARG A 209 18.41 -7.89 -5.34
N SER A 210 17.48 -6.98 -5.61
CA SER A 210 16.34 -7.24 -6.49
C SER A 210 16.73 -7.46 -7.96
N LEU A 211 17.76 -6.76 -8.45
CA LEU A 211 18.23 -6.92 -9.83
C LEU A 211 19.01 -8.22 -10.03
N GLN A 212 19.80 -8.62 -9.03
CA GLN A 212 20.57 -9.87 -9.02
C GLN A 212 19.70 -11.11 -8.82
N GLN A 213 18.49 -10.93 -8.27
CA GLN A 213 17.62 -12.03 -7.93
C GLN A 213 17.14 -12.80 -9.18
N ASP A 214 17.41 -14.10 -9.24
CA ASP A 214 16.82 -14.99 -10.23
C ASP A 214 15.36 -15.28 -9.88
N ILE A 215 14.49 -15.23 -10.89
CA ILE A 215 13.06 -15.40 -10.72
C ILE A 215 12.66 -16.74 -11.34
N PRO A 216 11.98 -17.63 -10.59
CA PRO A 216 11.41 -18.85 -11.15
C PRO A 216 10.48 -18.54 -12.33
N ASP A 217 10.56 -19.34 -13.40
CA ASP A 217 9.77 -19.12 -14.62
C ASP A 217 8.23 -19.14 -14.38
N ASP A 218 7.77 -19.74 -13.27
CA ASP A 218 6.37 -19.84 -12.89
C ASP A 218 5.88 -18.68 -11.98
N ASP A 219 6.79 -17.82 -11.48
CA ASP A 219 6.42 -16.68 -10.65
C ASP A 219 6.14 -15.42 -11.50
N SER A 220 4.95 -15.41 -12.09
CA SER A 220 4.50 -14.30 -12.95
C SER A 220 4.42 -12.95 -12.23
N GLU A 221 4.23 -12.95 -10.91
CA GLU A 221 4.10 -11.74 -10.10
C GLU A 221 5.46 -11.08 -9.91
N GLN A 222 6.44 -11.83 -9.39
CA GLN A 222 7.81 -11.33 -9.24
C GLN A 222 8.42 -10.97 -10.59
N PHE A 223 8.10 -11.71 -11.66
CA PHE A 223 8.56 -11.38 -13.00
C PHE A 223 8.09 -9.99 -13.46
N LYS A 224 6.81 -9.66 -13.25
CA LYS A 224 6.28 -8.30 -13.52
C LYS A 224 6.98 -7.26 -12.67
N GLN A 225 7.18 -7.53 -11.38
CA GLN A 225 7.92 -6.62 -10.48
C GLN A 225 9.35 -6.39 -10.97
N LYS A 226 10.07 -7.41 -11.44
CA LYS A 226 11.42 -7.27 -12.01
C LYS A 226 11.44 -6.40 -13.25
N GLN A 227 10.45 -6.53 -14.13
CA GLN A 227 10.32 -5.66 -15.29
C GLN A 227 10.10 -4.20 -14.89
N ILE A 228 9.28 -3.94 -13.86
CA ILE A 228 9.08 -2.60 -13.31
C ILE A 228 10.40 -2.05 -12.73
N ILE A 229 11.12 -2.86 -11.97
CA ILE A 229 12.41 -2.50 -11.36
C ILE A 229 13.44 -2.13 -12.43
N VAL A 230 13.67 -3.02 -13.41
CA VAL A 230 14.66 -2.82 -14.48
C VAL A 230 14.29 -1.62 -15.34
N SER A 231 13.03 -1.51 -15.78
CA SER A 231 12.60 -0.40 -16.63
C SER A 231 12.59 0.93 -15.87
N GLY A 232 12.21 0.93 -14.60
CA GLY A 232 12.20 2.11 -13.75
C GLY A 232 13.62 2.59 -13.47
N TYR A 233 14.54 1.69 -13.08
CA TYR A 233 15.95 2.02 -12.90
C TYR A 233 16.52 2.76 -14.11
N LYS A 234 16.30 2.25 -15.32
CA LYS A 234 16.74 2.90 -16.56
C LYS A 234 16.15 4.30 -16.77
N ARG A 235 14.95 4.58 -16.26
CA ARG A 235 14.29 5.90 -16.38
C ARG A 235 14.80 6.92 -15.37
N TRP A 236 15.16 6.51 -14.16
CA TRP A 236 15.52 7.45 -13.09
C TRP A 236 16.98 7.46 -12.70
N ALA A 237 17.81 6.47 -13.08
CA ALA A 237 19.20 6.33 -12.61
C ALA A 237 20.03 7.63 -12.76
N ASP A 238 19.90 8.35 -13.88
CA ASP A 238 20.63 9.60 -14.10
C ASP A 238 20.23 10.74 -13.13
N ARG A 239 19.04 10.67 -12.53
CA ARG A 239 18.59 11.60 -11.47
C ARG A 239 19.11 11.21 -10.08
N PHE A 240 19.76 10.06 -9.96
CA PHE A 240 20.26 9.48 -8.71
C PHE A 240 21.70 8.95 -8.87
N PRO A 241 22.68 9.85 -9.11
CA PRO A 241 24.06 9.46 -9.39
C PRO A 241 24.68 8.57 -8.31
N ARG A 242 24.42 8.82 -7.02
CA ARG A 242 25.02 7.99 -5.95
C ARG A 242 24.49 6.56 -5.96
N VAL A 243 23.19 6.40 -6.24
CA VAL A 243 22.57 5.07 -6.35
C VAL A 243 23.08 4.38 -7.60
N LYS A 244 23.14 5.08 -8.73
CA LYS A 244 23.64 4.57 -10.01
C LYS A 244 25.07 4.05 -9.89
N ASP A 245 25.97 4.85 -9.32
CA ASP A 245 27.39 4.49 -9.16
C ASP A 245 27.54 3.19 -8.34
N VAL A 246 26.73 3.02 -7.29
CA VAL A 246 26.77 1.82 -6.43
C VAL A 246 26.14 0.61 -7.14
N VAL A 247 25.02 0.79 -7.84
CA VAL A 247 24.34 -0.30 -8.55
C VAL A 247 25.20 -0.81 -9.71
N GLU A 248 25.78 0.06 -10.53
CA GLU A 248 26.59 -0.31 -11.70
C GLU A 248 27.92 -0.99 -11.33
N GLN A 249 28.39 -0.85 -10.09
CA GLN A 249 29.53 -1.63 -9.57
C GLN A 249 29.19 -3.11 -9.34
N HIS A 250 27.91 -3.44 -9.13
CA HIS A 250 27.47 -4.78 -8.70
C HIS A 250 26.60 -5.49 -9.73
N VAL A 251 25.95 -4.74 -10.63
CA VAL A 251 24.97 -5.25 -11.58
C VAL A 251 25.12 -4.56 -12.92
N SER A 252 25.08 -5.35 -14.00
CA SER A 252 24.94 -4.82 -15.36
C SER A 252 23.45 -4.80 -15.73
N VAL A 253 22.90 -3.60 -15.98
CA VAL A 253 21.44 -3.37 -16.15
C VAL A 253 21.13 -2.76 -17.51
#